data_AF-A0A4S0QXX7-F1
#
_entry.id   AF-A0A4S0QXX7-F1
#
_cell.length_a   1.000
_cell.length_b   1.000
_cell.length_c   1.000
_cell.angle_alpha   90.00
_cell.angle_beta   90.00
_cell.angle_gamma   90.00
#
_symmetry.space_group_name_H-M   'P 1'
#
loop_
_entity.id
_entity.type
_entity.pdbx_description
1 polymer ?
#
loop_
_entity_poly.entity_id
_entity_poly.type
_entity_poly.pdbx_seq_one_letter_code
_entity_poly.pdbx_strand_id
1 'polypeptide(L)' 'MSFADEITVEALEADPYPIYAELRRSAPVAYVPAVNLWFVTRWKDVETVAKSPDIFSAVVGTSPVERSFGK' A
#
# COMPACT_ATOMS: atom_id res chain seq x y z
N MET A 1 18.15 4.18 -8.20
CA MET A 1 17.23 4.27 -7.05
C MET A 1 16.02 5.04 -7.50
N SER A 2 14.84 4.53 -7.19
CA SER A 2 13.57 5.22 -7.34
C SER A 2 13.25 5.98 -6.05
N PHE A 3 12.34 6.95 -6.12
CA PHE A 3 11.83 7.63 -4.91
C PHE A 3 11.31 6.65 -3.84
N ALA A 4 10.78 5.50 -4.26
CA ALA A 4 10.27 4.49 -3.34
C ALA A 4 11.36 3.81 -2.50
N ASP A 5 12.60 3.77 -2.98
CA ASP A 5 13.76 3.22 -2.24
C ASP A 5 14.20 4.16 -1.09
N GLU A 6 13.79 5.42 -1.12
CA GLU A 6 14.17 6.46 -0.16
C GLU A 6 13.13 6.67 0.96
N ILE A 7 11.95 6.06 0.83
CA ILE A 7 10.88 6.16 1.83
C ILE A 7 11.29 5.44 3.11
N THR A 8 11.09 6.08 4.27
CA THR A 8 11.30 5.47 5.59
C THR A 8 9.99 5.33 6.38
N VAL A 9 10.00 4.46 7.38
CA VAL A 9 8.83 4.27 8.27
C VAL A 9 8.56 5.54 9.07
N GLU A 10 9.60 6.21 9.56
CA GLU A 10 9.48 7.43 10.36
C GLU A 10 8.83 8.56 9.55
N ALA A 11 9.17 8.70 8.27
CA ALA A 11 8.56 9.70 7.39
C ALA A 11 7.08 9.41 7.12
N LEU A 12 6.73 8.13 6.95
CA LEU A 12 5.34 7.68 6.79
C LEU A 12 4.50 7.93 8.05
N GLU A 13 5.09 7.75 9.24
CA GLU A 13 4.43 8.03 10.52
C GLU A 13 4.25 9.53 10.77
N ALA A 14 5.23 10.35 10.39
CA ALA A 14 5.22 11.79 10.62
C ALA A 14 4.21 12.52 9.71
N ASP A 15 4.32 12.32 8.39
CA ASP A 15 3.37 12.84 7.40
C ASP A 15 3.49 12.06 6.08
N PRO A 16 2.57 11.13 5.79
CA PRO A 16 2.65 10.30 4.58
C PRO A 16 2.13 11.01 3.33
N TYR A 17 1.41 12.14 3.45
CA TYR A 17 0.72 12.75 2.30
C TYR A 17 1.67 13.32 1.23
N PRO A 18 2.81 13.95 1.58
CA PRO A 18 3.83 14.35 0.60
C PRO A 18 4.38 13.17 -0.19
N ILE A 19 4.64 12.05 0.47
CA ILE A 19 5.13 10.80 -0.16
C ILE A 19 4.08 10.27 -1.13
N TYR A 20 2.82 10.17 -0.72
CA TYR A 20 1.74 9.74 -1.61
C TYR A 20 1.56 10.67 -2.81
N ALA A 21 1.76 11.98 -2.62
CA ALA A 21 1.64 12.96 -3.69
C ALA A 21 2.75 12.80 -4.73
N GLU A 22 3.99 12.53 -4.31
CA GLU A 22 5.10 12.24 -5.23
C GLU A 22 4.89 10.92 -5.96
N LEU A 23 4.57 9.84 -5.24
CA LEU A 23 4.27 8.54 -5.84
C LEU A 23 3.17 8.64 -6.91
N ARG A 24 2.07 9.37 -6.65
CA ARG A 24 1.00 9.57 -7.66
C ARG A 24 1.50 10.19 -8.96
N ARG A 25 2.50 11.08 -8.90
CA ARG A 25 3.08 11.79 -10.05
C ARG A 25 4.05 10.90 -10.81
N SER A 26 5.01 10.29 -10.12
CA SER A 26 6.18 9.65 -10.74
C SER A 26 6.14 8.12 -10.77
N ALA A 27 5.54 7.47 -9.76
CA ALA A 27 5.49 6.01 -9.61
C ALA A 27 4.21 5.57 -8.88
N PRO A 28 3.03 5.60 -9.54
CA PRO A 28 1.74 5.45 -8.86
C PRO A 28 1.48 4.06 -8.30
N VAL A 29 2.20 3.06 -8.82
CA VAL A 29 2.33 1.71 -8.26
C VAL A 29 3.82 1.47 -8.03
N ALA A 30 4.23 1.33 -6.78
CA ALA A 30 5.63 1.17 -6.42
C ALA A 30 5.81 0.21 -5.25
N TYR A 31 6.84 -0.61 -5.31
CA TYR A 31 7.27 -1.40 -4.16
C TYR A 31 8.06 -0.50 -3.21
N VAL A 32 7.67 -0.49 -1.93
CA VAL A 32 8.29 0.33 -0.88
C VAL A 32 9.06 -0.61 0.07
N PRO A 33 10.39 -0.68 -0.04
CA PRO A 33 11.19 -1.64 0.72
C PRO A 33 11.08 -1.48 2.23
N ALA A 34 10.96 -0.23 2.73
CA ALA A 34 10.91 0.07 4.16
C ALA A 34 9.74 -0.60 4.90
N VAL A 35 8.64 -0.88 4.20
CA VAL A 35 7.46 -1.56 4.76
C VAL A 35 7.19 -2.93 4.12
N ASN A 36 8.02 -3.36 3.16
CA ASN A 36 7.87 -4.62 2.43
C ASN A 36 6.48 -4.75 1.76
N LEU A 37 5.98 -3.67 1.14
CA LEU A 37 4.65 -3.61 0.53
C LEU A 37 4.65 -2.90 -0.81
N TRP A 38 3.70 -3.28 -1.66
CA TRP A 38 3.34 -2.51 -2.85
C TRP A 38 2.35 -1.40 -2.49
N PHE A 39 2.70 -0.16 -2.83
CA PHE A 39 1.82 0.99 -2.68
C PHE A 39 1.10 1.26 -4.00
N VAL A 40 -0.21 1.49 -3.90
CA VAL A 40 -1.08 1.92 -5.00
C VAL A 40 -1.69 3.25 -4.57
N THR A 41 -1.38 4.34 -5.28
CA THR A 41 -1.60 5.69 -4.74
C THR A 41 -2.60 6.55 -5.51
N ARG A 42 -2.99 6.14 -6.72
CA ARG A 42 -4.05 6.81 -7.50
C ARG A 42 -5.41 6.21 -7.17
N TRP A 43 -6.40 7.08 -7.01
CA TRP A 43 -7.77 6.68 -6.62
C TRP A 43 -8.35 5.56 -7.50
N LYS A 44 -8.26 5.70 -8.82
CA LYS A 44 -8.79 4.71 -9.77
C LYS A 44 -8.13 3.33 -9.60
N ASP A 45 -6.83 3.31 -9.33
CA ASP A 45 -6.07 2.07 -9.19
C ASP A 45 -6.40 1.42 -7.83
N VAL A 46 -6.52 2.21 -6.77
CA VAL A 46 -6.98 1.75 -5.45
C VAL A 46 -8.37 1.14 -5.53
N GLU A 47 -9.31 1.82 -6.19
CA GLU A 47 -10.67 1.32 -6.40
C GLU A 47 -10.66 -0.01 -7.17
N THR A 48 -9.85 -0.11 -8.22
CA THR A 48 -9.71 -1.34 -9.02
C THR A 48 -9.20 -2.49 -8.18
N VAL A 49 -8.12 -2.28 -7.41
CA VAL A 49 -7.53 -3.30 -6.53
C VAL A 49 -8.54 -3.74 -5.47
N ALA A 50 -9.17 -2.78 -4.79
CA ALA A 50 -10.11 -3.05 -3.70
C ALA A 50 -11.37 -3.81 -4.16
N LYS A 51 -11.80 -3.61 -5.41
CA LYS A 51 -13.02 -4.23 -5.98
C LYS A 51 -12.75 -5.51 -6.78
N SER A 52 -11.50 -5.97 -6.88
CA SER A 52 -11.13 -7.16 -7.66
C SER A 52 -10.55 -8.27 -6.77
N PRO A 53 -11.32 -8.83 -5.82
CA PRO A 53 -10.82 -9.83 -4.87
C PRO A 53 -10.33 -11.12 -5.52
N ASP A 54 -10.82 -11.45 -6.72
CA ASP A 54 -10.38 -12.60 -7.50
C ASP A 54 -8.92 -12.47 -7.99
N ILE A 55 -8.41 -11.23 -8.05
CA ILE A 55 -7.04 -10.90 -8.47
C ILE A 55 -6.19 -10.47 -7.26
N PHE A 56 -6.77 -9.65 -6.37
CA PHE A 56 -6.12 -9.10 -5.19
C PHE A 56 -6.83 -9.57 -3.92
N SER A 57 -6.46 -10.76 -3.45
CA SER A 57 -7.04 -11.33 -2.24
C SER A 57 -6.73 -10.46 -1.02
N ALA A 58 -7.78 -10.16 -0.24
CA ALA A 58 -7.64 -9.57 1.10
C ALA A 58 -7.44 -10.64 2.19
N VAL A 59 -7.45 -11.94 1.83
CA VAL A 59 -7.27 -13.03 2.78
C VAL A 59 -5.80 -13.14 3.15
N VAL A 60 -5.52 -12.92 4.44
CA VAL A 60 -4.20 -13.12 5.03
C VAL A 60 -4.33 -14.22 6.07
N GLY A 61 -3.63 -15.34 5.86
CA GLY A 61 -3.80 -16.56 6.68
C GLY A 61 -3.41 -16.42 8.16
N THR A 62 -2.81 -15.30 8.56
CA THR A 62 -2.47 -14.96 9.94
C THR A 62 -3.21 -13.72 10.45
N SER A 63 -4.27 -13.30 9.75
CA SER A 63 -4.99 -12.07 10.10
C SER A 63 -5.59 -12.17 11.51
N PRO A 64 -5.29 -11.21 12.42
CA PRO A 64 -5.96 -11.11 13.71
C PRO A 64 -7.48 -10.93 13.56
N VAL A 65 -7.93 -10.39 12.43
CA VAL A 65 -9.35 -10.21 12.11
C VAL A 65 -10.07 -11.56 12.04
N GLU A 66 -9.46 -12.59 11.45
CA GLU A 66 -10.05 -13.94 11.43
C GLU A 66 -10.23 -14.52 12.84
N ARG A 67 -9.33 -14.22 13.78
CA ARG A 67 -9.48 -14.63 15.19
C ARG A 67 -10.61 -13.89 15.90
N SER A 68 -10.81 -12.61 15.59
CA SER A 68 -11.76 -11.75 16.31
C SER A 68 -13.19 -11.88 15.81
N PHE A 69 -13.39 -12.04 14.50
CA PHE A 69 -14.72 -11.99 13.88
C PHE A 69 -15.28 -13.36 13.46
N GLY A 70 -14.49 -14.43 13.54
CA GLY A 70 -14.88 -15.74 13.02
C GLY A 70 -14.93 -15.77 11.49
N LYS A 71 -14.88 -16.97 10.91
CA LYS A 71 -15.09 -17.16 9.47
C LYS A 71 -16.57 -17.20 9.13
#